data_AF-A0A925XJU3-F1
#
_entry.id   AF-A0A925XJU3-F1
#
_cell.length_a   1.000
_cell.length_b   1.000
_cell.length_c   1.000
_cell.angle_alpha   90.00
_cell.angle_beta   90.00
_cell.angle_gamma   90.00
#
_symmetry.space_group_name_H-M   'P 1'
#
loop_
_entity.id
_entity.type
_entity.pdbx_description
1 polymer ?
#
loop_
_entity_poly.entity_id
_entity_poly.type
_entity_poly.pdbx_seq_one_letter_code
_entity_poly.pdbx_strand_id
1 'polypeptide(L)'
;GGCLVDFEMLQILLDCRAWWLRTEGAFDIAAGSRNESGGPLTFDAVELDVPERHLAFRSSGVRLDLGAYGKGYALDCAARRIRQQGITSALLHLGTSSVLAIGSPPGDDGWRIGLRDPDDSTRESQQVLLTSAALSTSATRHSSSDATAVSDILDPRTGRPLLASATCTIVAPTASTAEALSTAFVVLGRDRSDKLLDEWHDPSLRAIWTLFSPEGGRR
;
A
#
# COMPACT_ATOMS: atom_id res chain seq x y z
N GLY A 1 27.25 -7.95 7.83
CA GLY A 1 27.02 -7.68 9.26
C GLY A 1 25.55 -7.46 9.47
N GLY A 2 24.97 -8.01 10.53
CA GLY A 2 23.54 -7.88 10.81
C GLY A 2 23.26 -7.41 12.23
N CYS A 3 22.00 -7.11 12.54
CA CYS A 3 21.55 -6.61 13.82
C CYS A 3 20.40 -7.44 14.39
N LEU A 4 20.28 -7.45 15.72
CA LEU A 4 19.11 -7.99 16.40
C LEU A 4 17.93 -7.02 16.21
N VAL A 5 16.76 -7.54 15.89
CA VAL A 5 15.51 -6.79 15.83
C VAL A 5 14.55 -7.25 16.92
N ASP A 6 13.67 -6.35 17.37
CA ASP A 6 12.59 -6.74 18.27
C ASP A 6 11.52 -7.59 17.54
N PHE A 7 10.59 -8.13 18.32
CA PHE A 7 9.53 -8.98 17.76
C PHE A 7 8.58 -8.23 16.83
N GLU A 8 8.33 -6.95 17.11
CA GLU A 8 7.42 -6.14 16.32
C GLU A 8 8.00 -5.87 14.93
N MET A 9 9.26 -5.41 14.87
CA MET A 9 9.99 -5.21 13.64
C MET A 9 10.16 -6.52 12.87
N LEU A 10 10.46 -7.64 13.54
CA LEU A 10 10.53 -8.94 12.85
C LEU A 10 9.19 -9.30 12.19
N GLN A 11 8.07 -9.12 12.88
CA GLN A 11 6.76 -9.39 12.31
C GLN A 11 6.46 -8.49 11.11
N ILE A 12 6.77 -7.19 11.22
CA ILE A 12 6.63 -6.24 10.10
C ILE A 12 7.44 -6.70 8.88
N LEU A 13 8.70 -7.12 9.09
CA LEU A 13 9.56 -7.60 8.01
C LEU A 13 9.04 -8.90 7.38
N LEU A 14 8.49 -9.81 8.18
CA LEU A 14 7.86 -11.04 7.69
C LEU A 14 6.60 -10.76 6.88
N ASP A 15 5.74 -9.87 7.36
CA ASP A 15 4.53 -9.46 6.65
C ASP A 15 4.88 -8.77 5.32
N CYS A 16 5.88 -7.88 5.34
CA CYS A 16 6.39 -7.23 4.13
C CYS A 16 6.97 -8.25 3.14
N ARG A 17 7.73 -9.25 3.62
CA ARG A 17 8.26 -10.33 2.78
C ARG A 17 7.15 -11.16 2.16
N ALA A 18 6.09 -11.45 2.90
CA ALA A 18 4.94 -12.18 2.41
C ALA A 18 4.25 -11.41 1.27
N TRP A 19 4.04 -10.09 1.43
CA TRP A 19 3.49 -9.27 0.36
C TRP A 19 4.42 -9.11 -0.83
N TRP A 20 5.73 -8.98 -0.61
CA TRP A 20 6.73 -8.98 -1.67
C TRP A 20 6.65 -10.24 -2.52
N LEU A 21 6.56 -11.42 -1.91
CA LEU A 21 6.38 -12.69 -2.61
C LEU A 21 5.03 -12.75 -3.36
N ARG A 22 3.92 -12.45 -2.67
CA ARG A 22 2.57 -12.55 -3.23
C ARG A 22 2.36 -11.59 -4.41
N THR A 23 2.98 -10.43 -4.38
CA THR A 23 2.86 -9.40 -5.43
C THR A 23 3.96 -9.47 -6.47
N GLU A 24 4.71 -10.57 -6.54
CA GLU A 24 5.75 -10.79 -7.55
C GLU A 24 6.83 -9.70 -7.55
N GLY A 25 7.15 -9.19 -6.36
CA GLY A 25 8.12 -8.12 -6.14
C GLY A 25 7.62 -6.70 -6.42
N ALA A 26 6.32 -6.51 -6.70
CA ALA A 26 5.76 -5.18 -6.95
C ALA A 26 5.59 -4.34 -5.68
N PHE A 27 5.24 -4.96 -4.56
CA PHE A 27 5.45 -4.36 -3.24
C PHE A 27 6.86 -4.72 -2.77
N ASP A 28 7.69 -3.73 -2.48
CA ASP A 28 9.04 -3.96 -1.98
C ASP A 28 9.49 -2.81 -1.07
N ILE A 29 9.73 -3.11 0.20
CA ILE A 29 10.25 -2.11 1.16
C ILE A 29 11.74 -1.82 0.95
N ALA A 30 12.40 -2.48 0.02
CA ALA A 30 13.75 -2.20 -0.43
C ALA A 30 13.80 -1.50 -1.81
N ALA A 31 12.68 -1.05 -2.38
CA ALA A 31 12.61 -0.48 -3.74
C ALA A 31 13.62 0.64 -4.07
N GLY A 32 14.02 1.43 -3.06
CA GLY A 32 15.03 2.49 -3.19
C GLY A 32 16.48 2.01 -3.18
N SER A 33 16.71 0.71 -2.92
CA SER A 33 18.05 0.13 -2.76
C SER A 33 18.77 -0.02 -4.10
N ARG A 34 20.09 0.21 -4.10
CA ARG A 34 20.93 0.11 -5.31
C ARG A 34 22.25 -0.58 -4.98
N ASN A 35 22.69 -1.46 -5.87
CA ASN A 35 24.02 -2.06 -5.76
C ASN A 35 25.12 -1.08 -6.19
N GLU A 36 26.38 -1.50 -6.06
CA GLU A 36 27.55 -0.65 -6.41
C GLU A 36 27.58 -0.22 -7.88
N SER A 37 26.96 -1.00 -8.79
CA SER A 37 26.84 -0.67 -10.20
C SER A 37 25.58 0.17 -10.53
N GLY A 38 24.78 0.54 -9.52
CA GLY A 38 23.54 1.30 -9.68
C GLY A 38 22.32 0.46 -10.11
N GLY A 39 22.44 -0.88 -10.16
CA GLY A 39 21.31 -1.77 -10.42
C GLY A 39 20.37 -1.88 -9.20
N PRO A 40 19.08 -2.18 -9.42
CA PRO A 40 18.12 -2.34 -8.31
C PRO A 40 18.51 -3.51 -7.41
N LEU A 41 18.30 -3.32 -6.10
CA LEU A 41 18.27 -4.39 -5.12
C LEU A 41 16.83 -4.50 -4.59
N THR A 42 16.37 -5.72 -4.35
CA THR A 42 15.01 -5.99 -3.88
C THR A 42 15.02 -6.54 -2.47
N PHE A 43 13.86 -6.84 -1.92
CA PHE A 43 13.74 -7.50 -0.63
C PHE A 43 14.45 -8.87 -0.59
N ASP A 44 14.77 -9.45 -1.75
CA ASP A 44 15.57 -10.65 -1.85
C ASP A 44 16.90 -10.53 -1.07
N ALA A 45 17.55 -9.37 -1.12
CA ALA A 45 18.84 -9.07 -0.49
C ALA A 45 18.76 -8.95 1.05
N VAL A 46 17.57 -9.06 1.62
CA VAL A 46 17.31 -9.07 3.06
C VAL A 46 17.31 -10.51 3.58
N GLU A 47 18.13 -10.75 4.60
CA GLU A 47 18.24 -12.04 5.29
C GLU A 47 17.65 -11.92 6.69
N LEU A 48 16.72 -12.82 7.01
CA LEU A 48 16.03 -12.86 8.30
C LEU A 48 16.28 -14.23 8.93
N ASP A 49 17.00 -14.25 10.05
CA ASP A 49 17.03 -15.37 10.98
C ASP A 49 15.87 -15.19 11.97
N VAL A 50 14.79 -15.97 11.78
CA VAL A 50 13.58 -15.83 12.59
C VAL A 50 13.78 -16.32 14.03
N PRO A 51 14.38 -17.50 14.29
CA PRO A 51 14.69 -17.94 15.66
C PRO A 51 15.54 -16.93 16.44
N GLU A 52 16.61 -16.42 15.83
CA GLU A 52 17.55 -15.51 16.50
C GLU A 52 17.13 -14.04 16.39
N ARG A 53 16.06 -13.74 15.63
CA ARG A 53 15.57 -12.39 15.31
C ARG A 53 16.67 -11.49 14.76
N HIS A 54 17.49 -12.06 13.88
CA HIS A 54 18.63 -11.37 13.30
C HIS A 54 18.33 -10.94 11.87
N LEU A 55 18.58 -9.67 11.58
CA LEU A 55 18.43 -9.06 10.26
C LEU A 55 19.82 -8.81 9.68
N ALA A 56 20.08 -9.32 8.48
CA ALA A 56 21.31 -9.04 7.73
C ALA A 56 20.98 -8.65 6.28
N PHE A 57 21.98 -8.05 5.61
CA PHE A 57 21.88 -7.65 4.21
C PHE A 57 23.00 -8.28 3.39
N ARG A 58 22.66 -8.85 2.23
CA ARG A 58 23.64 -9.40 1.28
C ARG A 58 24.44 -8.32 0.55
N SER A 59 23.97 -7.08 0.58
CA SER A 59 24.64 -5.93 -0.04
C SER A 59 24.56 -4.71 0.86
N SER A 60 25.62 -3.92 0.88
CA SER A 60 25.73 -2.64 1.62
C SER A 60 24.78 -1.55 1.10
N GLY A 61 24.27 -1.72 -0.13
CA GLY A 61 23.36 -0.76 -0.77
C GLY A 61 21.89 -0.91 -0.40
N VAL A 62 21.54 -1.91 0.45
CA VAL A 62 20.17 -2.14 0.90
C VAL A 62 19.73 -1.04 1.87
N ARG A 63 18.55 -0.48 1.61
CA ARG A 63 17.85 0.48 2.47
C ARG A 63 16.40 0.07 2.56
N LEU A 64 15.89 -0.02 3.78
CA LEU A 64 14.48 -0.35 4.02
C LEU A 64 13.68 0.94 4.21
N ASP A 65 12.57 1.04 3.48
CA ASP A 65 11.58 2.11 3.55
C ASP A 65 10.19 1.49 3.70
N LEU A 66 9.55 1.78 4.84
CA LEU A 66 8.21 1.30 5.17
C LEU A 66 7.10 2.27 4.69
N GLY A 67 7.40 3.22 3.81
CA GLY A 67 6.45 4.26 3.38
C GLY A 67 5.15 3.72 2.78
N ALA A 68 5.20 2.54 2.13
CA ALA A 68 4.04 1.85 1.55
C ALA A 68 3.36 0.84 2.50
N TYR A 69 3.70 0.86 3.80
CA TYR A 69 3.16 -0.09 4.80
C TYR A 69 2.88 0.56 6.17
N GLY A 70 3.75 1.48 6.58
CA GLY A 70 3.86 1.95 7.95
C GLY A 70 2.67 2.77 8.44
N LYS A 71 2.02 3.55 7.57
CA LYS A 71 0.80 4.28 7.94
C LYS A 71 -0.35 3.29 8.20
N GLY A 72 -0.47 2.27 7.36
CA GLY A 72 -1.43 1.19 7.51
C GLY A 72 -1.18 0.41 8.80
N TYR A 73 0.07 0.07 9.08
CA TYR A 73 0.45 -0.59 10.33
C TYR A 73 0.13 0.26 11.58
N ALA A 74 0.37 1.58 11.51
CA ALA A 74 0.03 2.51 12.59
C ALA A 74 -1.49 2.58 12.82
N LEU A 75 -2.29 2.58 11.75
CA LEU A 75 -3.76 2.50 11.85
C LEU A 75 -4.21 1.18 12.49
N ASP A 76 -3.61 0.05 12.10
CA ASP A 76 -3.92 -1.26 12.69
C ASP A 76 -3.61 -1.29 14.19
N CYS A 77 -2.48 -0.70 14.60
CA CYS A 77 -2.10 -0.57 16.01
C CYS A 77 -3.06 0.34 16.79
N ALA A 78 -3.42 1.49 16.23
CA ALA A 78 -4.40 2.41 16.82
C ALA A 78 -5.76 1.72 16.99
N ALA A 79 -6.23 1.02 15.96
CA ALA A 79 -7.48 0.28 15.99
C ALA A 79 -7.49 -0.81 17.07
N ARG A 80 -6.38 -1.56 17.21
CA ARG A 80 -6.23 -2.56 18.27
C ARG A 80 -6.35 -1.94 19.66
N ARG A 81 -5.67 -0.82 19.90
CA ARG A 81 -5.69 -0.12 21.19
C ARG A 81 -7.06 0.47 21.52
N ILE A 82 -7.75 1.03 20.53
CA ILE A 82 -9.10 1.58 20.67
C ILE A 82 -10.11 0.46 20.98
N ARG A 83 -10.04 -0.68 20.29
CA ARG A 83 -10.88 -1.86 20.59
C ARG A 83 -10.66 -2.40 22.01
N GLN A 84 -9.41 -2.41 22.49
CA GLN A 84 -9.08 -2.81 23.87
C GLN A 84 -9.72 -1.90 24.94
N GLN A 85 -10.07 -0.66 24.58
CA GLN A 85 -10.81 0.26 25.44
C GLN A 85 -12.33 0.08 25.36
N GLY A 86 -12.83 -0.93 24.64
CA GLY A 86 -14.25 -1.21 24.49
C GLY A 86 -14.95 -0.37 23.41
N ILE A 87 -14.20 0.40 22.61
CA ILE A 87 -14.78 1.19 21.52
C ILE A 87 -15.10 0.25 20.34
N THR A 88 -16.38 0.19 19.99
CA THR A 88 -16.92 -0.71 18.95
C THR A 88 -17.32 0.01 17.66
N SER A 89 -17.31 1.35 17.65
CA SER A 89 -17.61 2.19 16.50
C SER A 89 -16.63 3.36 16.42
N ALA A 90 -15.81 3.41 15.38
CA ALA A 90 -14.87 4.48 15.12
C ALA A 90 -14.40 4.49 13.65
N LEU A 91 -13.98 5.66 13.17
CA LEU A 91 -13.32 5.82 11.87
C LEU A 91 -11.97 6.49 12.08
N LEU A 92 -10.90 5.82 11.65
CA LEU A 92 -9.54 6.28 11.81
C LEU A 92 -8.97 6.69 10.45
N HIS A 93 -8.30 7.83 10.42
CA HIS A 93 -7.64 8.36 9.22
C HIS A 93 -6.19 8.67 9.52
N LEU A 94 -5.30 8.29 8.61
CA LEU A 94 -3.90 8.72 8.65
C LEU A 94 -3.49 9.29 7.30
N GLY A 95 -3.39 10.61 7.26
CA GLY A 95 -3.23 11.37 6.01
C GLY A 95 -4.53 11.42 5.20
N THR A 96 -4.40 11.50 3.88
CA THR A 96 -5.53 11.58 2.94
C THR A 96 -5.81 10.28 2.20
N SER A 97 -4.94 9.28 2.33
CA SER A 97 -4.97 8.04 1.56
C SER A 97 -5.51 6.84 2.33
N SER A 98 -5.37 6.82 3.66
CA SER A 98 -5.44 5.59 4.46
C SER A 98 -6.49 5.73 5.57
N VAL A 99 -7.46 4.82 5.59
CA VAL A 99 -8.65 4.83 6.44
C VAL A 99 -8.86 3.45 7.04
N LEU A 100 -9.29 3.36 8.30
CA LEU A 100 -9.71 2.11 8.95
C LEU A 100 -11.01 2.33 9.69
N ALA A 101 -12.03 1.53 9.35
CA ALA A 101 -13.32 1.51 10.02
C ALA A 101 -13.39 0.42 11.10
N ILE A 102 -13.93 0.79 12.26
CA ILE A 102 -14.33 -0.10 13.34
C ILE A 102 -15.85 0.00 13.43
N GLY A 103 -16.56 -1.10 13.21
CA GLY A 103 -18.02 -1.14 13.24
C GLY A 103 -18.68 -0.12 12.30
N SER A 104 -19.94 0.18 12.55
CA SER A 104 -20.69 1.16 11.76
C SER A 104 -20.99 2.41 12.60
N PRO A 105 -21.15 3.59 11.97
CA PRO A 105 -21.64 4.76 12.68
C PRO A 105 -23.07 4.52 13.20
N PRO A 106 -23.50 5.19 14.29
CA PRO A 106 -24.84 5.00 14.83
C PRO A 106 -25.93 5.31 13.80
N GLY A 107 -26.82 4.36 13.56
CA GLY A 107 -27.98 4.52 12.66
C GLY A 107 -27.69 4.32 11.17
N ASP A 108 -26.48 3.90 10.80
CA ASP A 108 -26.07 3.62 9.42
C ASP A 108 -25.41 2.22 9.34
N ASP A 109 -25.44 1.60 8.16
CA ASP A 109 -24.86 0.26 7.95
C ASP A 109 -23.33 0.29 7.81
N GLY A 110 -22.73 1.46 7.62
CA GLY A 110 -21.29 1.66 7.54
C GLY A 110 -20.88 3.11 7.32
N TRP A 111 -19.58 3.35 7.39
CA TRP A 111 -18.94 4.64 7.12
C TRP A 111 -18.87 4.89 5.62
N ARG A 112 -19.46 6.00 5.16
CA ARG A 112 -19.39 6.42 3.76
C ARG A 112 -18.08 7.17 3.50
N ILE A 113 -17.23 6.61 2.65
CA ILE A 113 -15.92 7.18 2.29
C ILE A 113 -15.94 7.60 0.83
N GLY A 114 -15.79 8.90 0.58
CA GLY A 114 -15.62 9.44 -0.77
C GLY A 114 -14.24 9.18 -1.33
N LEU A 115 -14.17 8.60 -2.53
CA LEU A 115 -12.95 8.50 -3.32
C LEU A 115 -12.83 9.73 -4.19
N ARG A 116 -11.70 10.43 -4.11
CA ARG A 116 -11.48 11.66 -4.88
C ARG A 116 -11.41 11.37 -6.38
N ASP A 117 -11.85 12.32 -7.18
CA ASP A 117 -11.57 12.33 -8.60
C ASP A 117 -10.07 12.65 -8.82
N PRO A 118 -9.34 11.83 -9.58
CA PRO A 118 -7.92 12.06 -9.84
C PRO A 118 -7.64 13.32 -10.67
N ASP A 119 -8.61 13.75 -11.51
CA ASP A 119 -8.55 14.94 -12.35
C ASP A 119 -9.05 16.20 -11.60
N ASP A 120 -9.89 16.03 -10.57
CA ASP A 120 -10.40 17.13 -9.74
C ASP A 120 -10.51 16.74 -8.26
N SER A 121 -9.52 17.15 -7.46
CA SER A 121 -9.49 16.83 -6.02
C SER A 121 -10.65 17.40 -5.20
N THR A 122 -11.47 18.29 -5.76
CA THR A 122 -12.67 18.84 -5.11
C THR A 122 -13.91 17.98 -5.31
N ARG A 123 -13.86 17.00 -6.22
CA ARG A 123 -14.97 16.09 -6.54
C ARG A 123 -14.71 14.68 -6.01
N GLU A 124 -15.80 13.98 -5.73
CA GLU A 124 -15.80 12.55 -5.46
C GLU A 124 -16.11 11.80 -6.75
N SER A 125 -15.27 10.84 -7.12
CA SER A 125 -15.50 9.95 -8.25
C SER A 125 -16.46 8.82 -7.88
N GLN A 126 -16.32 8.28 -6.67
CA GLN A 126 -17.11 7.15 -6.15
C GLN A 126 -17.22 7.23 -4.62
N GLN A 127 -18.16 6.47 -4.04
CA GLN A 127 -18.28 6.28 -2.60
C GLN A 127 -18.17 4.80 -2.23
N VAL A 128 -17.50 4.53 -1.12
CA VAL A 128 -17.32 3.19 -0.56
C VAL A 128 -17.90 3.14 0.84
N LEU A 129 -18.71 2.12 1.11
CA LEU A 129 -19.19 1.84 2.46
C LEU A 129 -18.18 0.92 3.17
N LEU A 130 -17.65 1.36 4.32
CA LEU A 130 -16.74 0.60 5.17
C LEU A 130 -17.34 0.34 6.56
N THR A 131 -17.21 -0.88 7.07
CA THR A 131 -17.70 -1.24 8.41
C THR A 131 -16.55 -1.74 9.29
N SER A 132 -16.02 -2.93 8.99
CA SER A 132 -14.87 -3.49 9.70
C SER A 132 -13.76 -3.82 8.72
N ALA A 133 -13.37 -2.81 7.95
CA ALA A 133 -12.38 -2.90 6.90
C ALA A 133 -11.57 -1.60 6.82
N ALA A 134 -10.41 -1.70 6.21
CA ALA A 134 -9.56 -0.57 5.88
C ALA A 134 -9.60 -0.27 4.38
N LEU A 135 -9.20 0.95 4.04
CA LEU A 135 -9.11 1.45 2.69
C LEU A 135 -7.81 2.23 2.53
N SER A 136 -7.06 1.96 1.46
CA SER A 136 -5.91 2.78 1.08
C SER A 136 -5.94 3.12 -0.41
N THR A 137 -5.53 4.33 -0.77
CA THR A 137 -5.42 4.77 -2.16
C THR A 137 -3.98 5.14 -2.49
N SER A 138 -3.41 4.51 -3.51
CA SER A 138 -2.14 4.92 -4.13
C SER A 138 -2.39 5.47 -5.52
N ALA A 139 -1.65 6.50 -5.90
CA ALA A 139 -1.76 7.11 -7.22
C ALA A 139 -0.37 7.46 -7.77
N THR A 140 -0.12 7.12 -9.03
CA THR A 140 0.95 7.72 -9.83
C THR A 140 0.35 8.91 -10.57
N ARG A 141 0.89 10.11 -10.34
CA ARG A 141 0.54 11.28 -11.15
C ARG A 141 1.71 11.62 -12.05
N HIS A 142 1.51 11.48 -13.35
CA HIS A 142 2.20 12.33 -14.32
C HIS A 142 1.31 13.55 -14.54
N SER A 143 1.78 14.74 -14.16
CA SER A 143 1.06 15.97 -14.52
C SER A 143 1.15 16.17 -16.02
N SER A 144 0.01 16.33 -16.70
CA SER A 144 0.00 16.73 -18.12
C SER A 144 0.62 18.11 -18.34
N SER A 145 0.66 18.97 -17.31
CA SER A 145 1.29 20.28 -17.35
C SER A 145 2.80 20.26 -17.09
N ASP A 146 3.33 19.16 -16.56
CA ASP A 146 4.76 19.00 -16.28
C ASP A 146 5.22 17.58 -16.63
N ALA A 147 5.63 17.43 -17.90
CA ALA A 147 6.22 16.21 -18.42
C ALA A 147 7.52 15.80 -17.69
N THR A 148 8.07 16.65 -16.82
CA THR A 148 9.25 16.36 -16.00
C THR A 148 8.90 15.85 -14.59
N ALA A 149 7.63 15.85 -14.20
CA ALA A 149 7.18 15.32 -12.91
C ALA A 149 7.31 13.79 -12.88
N VAL A 150 8.42 13.30 -12.34
CA VAL A 150 8.69 11.88 -12.13
C VAL A 150 7.82 11.34 -10.99
N SER A 151 7.20 10.17 -11.17
CA SER A 151 6.43 9.55 -10.08
C SER A 151 7.34 9.18 -8.90
N ASP A 152 6.86 9.45 -7.68
CA ASP A 152 7.50 9.01 -6.44
C ASP A 152 7.44 7.48 -6.24
N ILE A 153 6.68 6.76 -7.08
CA ILE A 153 6.56 5.30 -7.04
C ILE A 153 7.48 4.69 -8.10
N LEU A 154 8.37 3.81 -7.64
CA LEU A 154 9.30 3.04 -8.47
C LEU A 154 8.75 1.64 -8.72
N ASP A 155 9.02 1.05 -9.89
CA ASP A 155 8.97 -0.40 -10.06
C ASP A 155 10.24 -1.01 -9.44
N PRO A 156 10.16 -1.75 -8.32
CA PRO A 156 11.33 -2.27 -7.62
C PRO A 156 12.17 -3.21 -8.48
N ARG A 157 11.54 -3.93 -9.43
CA ARG A 157 12.17 -4.93 -10.29
C ARG A 157 13.11 -4.29 -11.32
N THR A 158 12.81 -3.05 -11.70
CA THR A 158 13.61 -2.30 -12.69
C THR A 158 14.39 -1.14 -12.07
N GLY A 159 14.00 -0.70 -10.87
CA GLY A 159 14.54 0.49 -10.20
C GLY A 159 14.13 1.80 -10.87
N ARG A 160 13.14 1.77 -11.79
CA ARG A 160 12.70 2.94 -12.57
C ARG A 160 11.37 3.49 -12.05
N PRO A 161 11.15 4.82 -12.12
CA PRO A 161 9.86 5.42 -11.85
C PRO A 161 8.76 4.90 -12.78
N LEU A 162 7.54 4.80 -12.26
CA LEU A 162 6.36 4.51 -13.07
C LEU A 162 6.02 5.71 -13.97
N LEU A 163 5.76 5.43 -15.25
CA LEU A 163 5.45 6.44 -16.26
C LEU A 163 3.96 6.53 -16.61
N ALA A 164 3.15 5.54 -16.23
CA ALA A 164 1.72 5.56 -16.47
C ALA A 164 1.00 6.14 -15.25
N SER A 165 0.06 7.05 -15.48
CA SER A 165 -0.85 7.52 -14.43
C SER A 165 -1.89 6.44 -14.11
N ALA A 166 -1.97 6.05 -12.85
CA ALA A 166 -2.93 5.08 -12.35
C ALA A 166 -3.30 5.42 -10.90
N THR A 167 -4.56 5.25 -10.55
CA THR A 167 -5.04 5.35 -9.18
C THR A 167 -5.72 4.03 -8.80
N CYS A 168 -5.23 3.40 -7.74
CA CYS A 168 -5.81 2.17 -7.20
C CYS A 168 -6.17 2.39 -5.74
N THR A 169 -7.43 2.12 -5.42
CA THR A 169 -7.91 2.05 -4.05
C THR A 169 -8.12 0.59 -3.67
N ILE A 170 -7.55 0.15 -2.55
CA ILE A 170 -7.75 -1.19 -2.01
C ILE A 170 -8.61 -1.11 -0.77
N VAL A 171 -9.62 -1.98 -0.69
CA VAL A 171 -10.32 -2.32 0.54
C VAL A 171 -9.80 -3.67 1.02
N ALA A 172 -9.43 -3.76 2.29
CA ALA A 172 -8.87 -4.96 2.91
C ALA A 172 -9.21 -5.07 4.41
N PRO A 173 -9.04 -6.25 5.03
CA PRO A 173 -9.28 -6.41 6.48
C PRO A 173 -8.37 -5.55 7.37
N THR A 174 -7.14 -5.28 6.93
CA THR A 174 -6.16 -4.47 7.67
C THR A 174 -5.67 -3.30 6.83
N ALA A 175 -5.33 -2.20 7.47
CA ALA A 175 -4.85 -1.00 6.79
C ALA A 175 -3.44 -1.22 6.21
N SER A 176 -2.58 -1.98 6.89
CA SER A 176 -1.29 -2.42 6.36
C SER A 176 -1.41 -3.19 5.04
N THR A 177 -2.37 -4.12 4.95
CA THR A 177 -2.66 -4.86 3.71
C THR A 177 -3.15 -3.92 2.61
N ALA A 178 -4.08 -3.02 2.94
CA ALA A 178 -4.59 -2.05 1.98
C ALA A 178 -3.47 -1.17 1.40
N GLU A 179 -2.53 -0.69 2.23
CA GLU A 179 -1.40 0.12 1.76
C GLU A 179 -0.40 -0.64 0.89
N ALA A 180 -0.04 -1.86 1.31
CA ALA A 180 0.90 -2.68 0.57
C ALA A 180 0.35 -2.98 -0.83
N LEU A 181 -0.91 -3.41 -0.89
CA LEU A 181 -1.56 -3.76 -2.15
C LEU A 181 -1.87 -2.55 -3.02
N SER A 182 -2.26 -1.40 -2.47
CA SER A 182 -2.57 -0.22 -3.28
C SER A 182 -1.33 0.23 -4.07
N THR A 183 -0.16 0.17 -3.42
CA THR A 183 1.12 0.48 -4.06
C THR A 183 1.52 -0.61 -5.06
N ALA A 184 1.45 -1.89 -4.67
CA ALA A 184 1.79 -3.00 -5.55
C ALA A 184 0.96 -3.01 -6.83
N PHE A 185 -0.35 -2.74 -6.72
CA PHE A 185 -1.26 -2.84 -7.85
C PHE A 185 -1.03 -1.72 -8.84
N VAL A 186 -0.72 -0.51 -8.37
CA VAL A 186 -0.29 0.57 -9.26
C VAL A 186 0.99 0.21 -10.02
N VAL A 187 1.94 -0.51 -9.39
CA VAL A 187 3.16 -1.03 -10.05
C VAL A 187 2.85 -2.14 -11.06
N LEU A 188 1.95 -3.07 -10.71
CA LEU A 188 1.57 -4.19 -11.57
C LEU A 188 0.66 -3.78 -12.74
N GLY A 189 -0.08 -2.70 -12.57
CA GLY A 189 -1.20 -2.34 -13.43
C GLY A 189 -2.43 -3.22 -13.18
N ARG A 190 -3.55 -2.80 -13.77
CA ARG A 190 -4.86 -3.41 -13.54
C ARG A 190 -4.92 -4.88 -13.93
N ASP A 191 -4.53 -5.22 -15.15
CA ASP A 191 -4.72 -6.58 -15.68
C ASP A 191 -4.01 -7.66 -14.85
N ARG A 192 -2.78 -7.39 -14.36
CA ARG A 192 -2.07 -8.36 -13.52
C ARG A 192 -2.64 -8.39 -12.10
N SER A 193 -3.02 -7.23 -11.56
CA SER A 193 -3.62 -7.12 -10.23
C SER A 193 -4.95 -7.85 -10.14
N ASP A 194 -5.82 -7.69 -11.14
CA ASP A 194 -7.12 -8.37 -11.21
C ASP A 194 -6.91 -9.90 -11.29
N LYS A 195 -5.92 -10.38 -12.07
CA LYS A 195 -5.54 -11.80 -12.08
C LYS A 195 -5.04 -12.31 -10.73
N LEU A 196 -4.23 -11.54 -10.01
CA LEU A 196 -3.76 -11.94 -8.68
C LEU A 196 -4.90 -12.03 -7.67
N LEU A 197 -5.85 -11.09 -7.71
CA LEU A 197 -7.05 -11.17 -6.87
C LEU A 197 -7.87 -12.41 -7.17
N ASP A 198 -8.07 -12.73 -8.46
CA ASP A 198 -8.74 -13.95 -8.89
C ASP A 198 -8.00 -15.20 -8.39
N GLU A 199 -6.67 -15.26 -8.54
CA GLU A 199 -5.84 -16.38 -8.07
C GLU A 199 -5.93 -16.56 -6.54
N TRP A 200 -5.96 -15.48 -5.77
CA TRP A 200 -6.04 -15.55 -4.30
C TRP A 200 -7.42 -15.94 -3.78
N HIS A 201 -8.48 -15.71 -4.56
CA HIS A 201 -9.87 -16.01 -4.18
C HIS A 201 -10.26 -15.46 -2.80
N ASP A 202 -9.72 -14.29 -2.42
CA ASP A 202 -9.97 -13.68 -1.12
C ASP A 202 -11.09 -12.63 -1.23
N PRO A 203 -12.33 -12.94 -0.79
CA PRO A 203 -13.46 -12.03 -0.92
C PRO A 203 -13.34 -10.79 -0.02
N SER A 204 -12.38 -10.77 0.90
CA SER A 204 -12.13 -9.62 1.77
C SER A 204 -11.27 -8.54 1.11
N LEU A 205 -10.66 -8.85 -0.04
CA LEU A 205 -9.87 -7.94 -0.83
C LEU A 205 -10.67 -7.42 -2.02
N ARG A 206 -10.66 -6.10 -2.22
CA ARG A 206 -11.28 -5.47 -3.39
C ARG A 206 -10.43 -4.32 -3.89
N ALA A 207 -10.10 -4.34 -5.17
CA ALA A 207 -9.52 -3.21 -5.87
C ALA A 207 -10.60 -2.35 -6.54
N ILE A 208 -10.44 -1.04 -6.43
CA ILE A 208 -11.26 -0.03 -7.09
C ILE A 208 -10.31 0.83 -7.91
N TRP A 209 -10.48 0.79 -9.23
CA TRP A 209 -9.64 1.52 -10.17
C TRP A 209 -10.33 2.81 -10.58
N THR A 210 -9.63 3.93 -10.43
CA THR A 210 -10.08 5.21 -10.99
C THR A 210 -9.17 5.58 -12.14
N LEU A 211 -9.74 5.57 -13.35
CA LEU A 211 -9.00 5.92 -14.57
C LEU A 211 -8.99 7.44 -14.71
N PHE A 212 -7.82 7.98 -15.07
CA PHE A 212 -7.69 9.37 -15.52
C PHE A 212 -8.42 9.53 -16.85
N SER A 213 -9.08 10.66 -17.04
CA SER A 213 -9.68 10.96 -18.34
C SER A 213 -8.54 11.21 -19.35
N PRO A 214 -8.51 10.51 -20.50
CA PRO A 214 -7.60 10.89 -21.57
C PRO A 214 -8.01 12.29 -22.06
N GLU A 215 -7.19 13.28 -21.73
CA GLU A 215 -7.32 14.70 -22.09
C GLU A 215 -8.63 15.40 -21.70
N GLY A 216 -8.67 16.06 -20.54
CA GLY A 216 -9.50 17.26 -20.29
C GLY A 216 -11.01 17.18 -20.58
N GLY A 217 -11.53 15.99 -20.84
CA GLY A 217 -12.90 15.74 -21.25
C GLY A 217 -13.79 15.75 -20.03
N ARG A 218 -14.29 16.94 -19.67
CA ARG A 218 -15.39 17.10 -18.73
C ARG A 218 -16.50 16.10 -19.07
N ARG A 219 -16.77 15.16 -18.17
CA ARG A 219 -18.07 14.49 -18.07
C ARG A 219 -19.04 15.34 -17.26
#